data_AF-A0A951LWV3-F1
#
_entry.id   AF-A0A951LWV3-F1
#
_cell.length_a   1.000
_cell.length_b   1.000
_cell.length_c   1.000
_cell.angle_alpha   90.00
_cell.angle_beta   90.00
_cell.angle_gamma   90.00
#
_symmetry.space_group_name_H-M   'P 1'
#
loop_
_entity.id
_entity.type
_entity.pdbx_description
1 polymer ?
#
loop_
_entity_poly.entity_id
_entity_poly.type
_entity_poly.pdbx_seq_one_letter_code
_entity_poly.pdbx_strand_id
1 'polypeptide(L)'
;LTALAEMPAMIATTTLWPVLGFVVLGVGAYTAGATLNGRLGGIAASAALLLVPNAAYYGLRNEYFDYHWLEQITTGGGYATGLSLVALALSVVARRESCSRAFGLSIAISVCVLLFRSQVFLPLAIAQALLMLFFWQPASNWIRAAALLAIALCLAAGVWIAQHIPRAPHLLTDWPPHPLRFVLEMLAMGPVGQLAAFDSLQAVAPRWVLLGVGLLYVLLASCGAMLVLFAVGFVWSGRQGTFRIERWYPVAVIAAYLLIILGVPPTKMSSPTEMQHRAFVLVYAVLTVWCGGMAAAFLRAWSQRLAWIAVPATALLLLPIPFLLSPMAQYPHGFGREPNANWARPYVGLTLPPGFFQAATFLREHSAPTDLVLAATIYQCGPLWAIVDRTVHFPEECEPRSITPLSTDPERPPPPESLQANILAAPNYPSFTALVRKREAKWFFLYAVAPPAAWIRENSVWHDGRIFIVPVVEPASTKREQGR
;
A
#
# COMPACT_ATOMS: atom_id res chain seq x y z
N LEU A 1 0.96 19.72 -7.18
CA LEU A 1 -0.02 19.21 -8.17
C LEU A 1 -1.41 19.73 -7.88
N THR A 2 -2.00 19.49 -6.71
CA THR A 2 -3.31 20.03 -6.31
C THR A 2 -3.39 21.55 -6.37
N ALA A 3 -2.41 22.25 -5.77
CA ALA A 3 -2.33 23.70 -5.83
C ALA A 3 -1.94 24.24 -7.22
N LEU A 4 -1.33 23.42 -8.08
CA LEU A 4 -0.88 23.84 -9.42
C LEU A 4 -1.93 23.57 -10.51
N ALA A 5 -2.79 22.58 -10.30
CA ALA A 5 -3.82 22.15 -11.24
C ALA A 5 -5.24 22.53 -10.77
N GLU A 6 -5.37 23.18 -9.61
CA GLU A 6 -6.64 23.50 -8.95
C GLU A 6 -7.57 22.29 -8.78
N MET A 7 -7.01 21.07 -8.77
CA MET A 7 -7.76 19.84 -8.64
C MET A 7 -7.83 19.39 -7.17
N PRO A 8 -8.99 18.89 -6.71
CA PRO A 8 -9.11 18.19 -5.43
C PRO A 8 -8.04 17.12 -5.25
N ALA A 9 -7.43 17.07 -4.05
CA ALA A 9 -6.38 16.11 -3.73
C ALA A 9 -6.80 14.66 -3.99
N MET A 10 -8.04 14.32 -3.66
CA MET A 10 -8.58 13.00 -3.94
C MET A 10 -8.58 12.70 -5.45
N ILE A 11 -9.08 13.61 -6.29
CA ILE A 11 -9.15 13.41 -7.75
C ILE A 11 -7.75 13.25 -8.34
N ALA A 12 -6.80 14.10 -7.96
CA ALA A 12 -5.41 13.99 -8.42
C ALA A 12 -4.78 12.64 -7.98
N THR A 13 -5.12 12.20 -6.77
CA THR A 13 -4.60 10.96 -6.18
C THR A 13 -5.24 9.70 -6.74
N THR A 14 -6.50 9.74 -7.21
CA THR A 14 -7.20 8.57 -7.75
C THR A 14 -7.07 8.44 -9.26
N THR A 15 -7.02 9.55 -9.99
CA THR A 15 -7.01 9.53 -11.47
C THR A 15 -5.60 9.54 -12.07
N LEU A 16 -4.70 10.37 -11.54
CA LEU A 16 -3.38 10.58 -12.12
C LEU A 16 -2.30 9.79 -11.40
N TRP A 17 -2.26 9.89 -10.07
CA TRP A 17 -1.16 9.34 -9.28
C TRP A 17 -0.94 7.83 -9.46
N PRO A 18 -1.97 6.96 -9.43
CA PRO A 18 -1.78 5.52 -9.53
C PRO A 18 -1.37 5.14 -10.96
N VAL A 19 -2.01 5.74 -11.97
CA VAL A 19 -1.70 5.50 -13.39
C VAL A 19 -0.25 5.85 -13.69
N LEU A 20 0.19 7.05 -13.32
CA LEU A 20 1.58 7.46 -13.50
C LEU A 20 2.54 6.60 -12.67
N GLY A 21 2.13 6.16 -11.47
CA GLY A 21 2.89 5.21 -10.66
C GLY A 21 3.11 3.86 -11.37
N PHE A 22 2.09 3.31 -12.03
CA PHE A 22 2.20 2.08 -12.84
C PHE A 22 3.06 2.28 -14.08
N VAL A 23 3.02 3.46 -14.71
CA VAL A 23 3.93 3.80 -15.82
C VAL A 23 5.38 3.80 -15.32
N VAL A 24 5.67 4.45 -14.18
CA VAL A 24 7.01 4.47 -13.57
C VAL A 24 7.45 3.06 -13.19
N LEU A 25 6.55 2.24 -12.63
CA LEU A 25 6.80 0.83 -12.34
C LEU A 25 7.20 0.04 -13.59
N GLY A 26 6.43 0.18 -14.67
CA GLY A 26 6.68 -0.48 -15.95
C GLY A 26 8.00 -0.07 -16.59
N VAL A 27 8.32 1.23 -16.57
CA VAL A 27 9.60 1.76 -17.06
C VAL A 27 10.76 1.31 -16.18
N GLY A 28 10.60 1.26 -14.86
CA GLY A 28 11.61 0.74 -13.94
C GLY A 28 11.89 -0.74 -14.17
N ALA A 29 10.85 -1.54 -14.34
CA ALA A 29 10.94 -2.95 -14.72
C ALA A 29 11.64 -3.14 -16.07
N TYR A 30 11.29 -2.33 -17.07
CA TYR A 30 11.91 -2.37 -18.39
C TYR A 30 13.40 -2.06 -18.28
N THR A 31 13.75 -0.99 -17.55
CA THR A 31 15.13 -0.54 -17.36
C THR A 31 15.95 -1.62 -16.69
N ALA A 32 15.48 -2.18 -15.57
CA ALA A 32 16.17 -3.26 -14.88
C ALA A 32 16.33 -4.51 -15.77
N GLY A 33 15.26 -4.97 -16.42
CA GLY A 33 15.31 -6.12 -17.33
C GLY A 33 16.25 -5.88 -18.52
N ALA A 34 16.26 -4.66 -19.07
CA ALA A 34 17.09 -4.28 -20.20
C ALA A 34 18.57 -4.21 -19.82
N THR A 35 18.89 -3.68 -18.64
CA THR A 35 20.26 -3.70 -18.12
C THR A 35 20.77 -5.13 -17.91
N LEU A 36 19.90 -6.05 -17.48
CA LEU A 36 20.31 -7.45 -17.25
C LEU A 36 20.50 -8.23 -18.55
N ASN A 37 19.53 -8.19 -19.49
CA ASN A 37 19.50 -9.09 -20.64
C ASN A 37 19.28 -8.38 -22.00
N GLY A 38 19.34 -7.06 -22.07
CA GLY A 38 19.10 -6.24 -23.26
C GLY A 38 17.61 -5.97 -23.50
N ARG A 39 17.28 -5.29 -24.62
CA ARG A 39 15.91 -4.82 -24.95
C ARG A 39 14.82 -5.87 -24.74
N LEU A 40 15.02 -7.11 -25.20
CA LEU A 40 14.05 -8.20 -25.02
C LEU A 40 13.84 -8.57 -23.55
N GLY A 41 14.90 -8.52 -22.74
CA GLY A 41 14.82 -8.70 -21.30
C GLY A 41 13.99 -7.61 -20.62
N GLY A 42 14.07 -6.36 -21.10
CA GLY A 42 13.23 -5.26 -20.63
C GLY A 42 11.76 -5.49 -20.93
N ILE A 43 11.42 -5.84 -22.17
CA ILE A 43 10.03 -6.14 -22.57
C ILE A 43 9.47 -7.30 -21.74
N ALA A 44 10.22 -8.40 -21.62
CA ALA A 44 9.80 -9.56 -20.86
C ALA A 44 9.66 -9.27 -19.35
N ALA A 45 10.56 -8.47 -18.78
CA ALA A 45 10.49 -8.06 -17.38
C ALA A 45 9.26 -7.19 -17.07
N SER A 46 8.98 -6.18 -17.90
CA SER A 46 7.79 -5.34 -17.74
C SER A 46 6.51 -6.14 -17.94
N ALA A 47 6.45 -6.98 -18.97
CA ALA A 47 5.30 -7.85 -19.21
C ALA A 47 5.09 -8.83 -18.04
N ALA A 48 6.15 -9.45 -17.53
CA ALA A 48 6.07 -10.34 -16.37
C ALA A 48 5.53 -9.62 -15.14
N LEU A 49 6.06 -8.43 -14.82
CA LEU A 49 5.65 -7.71 -13.61
C LEU A 49 4.22 -7.18 -13.69
N LEU A 50 3.83 -6.61 -14.84
CA LEU A 50 2.55 -5.93 -15.00
C LEU A 50 1.40 -6.86 -15.38
N LEU A 51 1.69 -7.97 -16.09
CA LEU A 51 0.65 -8.76 -16.74
C LEU A 51 0.54 -10.20 -16.23
N VAL A 52 1.60 -10.75 -15.60
CA VAL A 52 1.53 -12.11 -15.04
C VAL A 52 0.87 -12.04 -13.66
N PRO A 53 -0.15 -12.87 -13.39
CA PRO A 53 -0.78 -12.93 -12.07
C PRO A 53 0.24 -13.26 -11.00
N ASN A 54 0.10 -12.67 -9.81
CA ASN A 54 0.94 -13.00 -8.67
C ASN A 54 0.46 -14.26 -7.92
N ALA A 55 1.17 -14.62 -6.85
CA ALA A 55 0.93 -15.80 -6.04
C ALA A 55 -0.40 -15.80 -5.27
N ALA A 56 -1.13 -14.67 -5.17
CA ALA A 56 -2.47 -14.67 -4.62
C ALA A 56 -3.48 -15.41 -5.50
N TYR A 57 -3.25 -15.46 -6.82
CA TYR A 57 -4.18 -16.06 -7.80
C TYR A 57 -3.95 -17.55 -8.04
N TYR A 58 -2.87 -18.13 -7.50
CA TYR A 58 -2.54 -19.56 -7.65
C TYR A 58 -1.77 -20.10 -6.43
N GLY A 59 -1.48 -21.40 -6.40
CA GLY A 59 -0.70 -21.99 -5.30
C GLY A 59 -1.41 -21.87 -3.94
N LEU A 60 -0.78 -21.16 -3.00
CA LEU A 60 -1.29 -21.00 -1.62
C LEU A 60 -2.47 -20.04 -1.50
N ARG A 61 -2.74 -19.21 -2.53
CA ARG A 61 -3.90 -18.31 -2.60
C ARG A 61 -4.08 -17.41 -1.39
N ASN A 62 -2.97 -16.93 -0.82
CA ASN A 62 -3.04 -15.94 0.25
C ASN A 62 -3.18 -14.54 -0.37
N GLU A 63 -4.43 -14.07 -0.47
CA GLU A 63 -4.82 -12.77 -1.02
C GLU A 63 -4.21 -11.59 -0.25
N TYR A 64 -3.76 -11.79 0.99
CA TYR A 64 -3.04 -10.75 1.72
C TYR A 64 -1.74 -10.36 1.00
N PHE A 65 -1.08 -11.34 0.35
CA PHE A 65 0.12 -11.15 -0.47
C PHE A 65 -0.18 -10.82 -1.94
N ASP A 66 -1.37 -10.29 -2.26
CA ASP A 66 -1.66 -9.80 -3.61
C ASP A 66 -0.83 -8.54 -3.90
N TYR A 67 0.28 -8.73 -4.63
CA TYR A 67 1.17 -7.67 -5.11
C TYR A 67 0.45 -6.60 -5.92
N HIS A 68 -0.42 -6.98 -6.85
CA HIS A 68 -1.05 -6.05 -7.79
C HIS A 68 -2.10 -5.21 -7.08
N TRP A 69 -2.91 -5.84 -6.24
CA TRP A 69 -3.84 -5.13 -5.37
C TRP A 69 -3.10 -4.18 -4.44
N LEU A 70 -2.04 -4.64 -3.77
CA LEU A 70 -1.32 -3.82 -2.81
C LEU A 70 -0.64 -2.62 -3.46
N GLU A 71 -0.07 -2.78 -4.66
CA GLU A 71 0.47 -1.67 -5.46
C GLU A 71 -0.61 -0.67 -5.89
N GLN A 72 -1.82 -1.15 -6.21
CA GLN A 72 -2.93 -0.30 -6.64
C GLN A 72 -3.53 0.51 -5.49
N ILE A 73 -3.77 -0.11 -4.33
CA ILE A 73 -4.38 0.57 -3.18
C ILE A 73 -3.38 1.46 -2.42
N THR A 74 -2.08 1.24 -2.64
CA THR A 74 -1.02 1.99 -2.00
C THR A 74 -0.61 3.19 -2.86
N THR A 75 -1.06 4.37 -2.46
CA THR A 75 -0.56 5.62 -3.06
C THR A 75 0.97 5.68 -2.95
N GLY A 76 1.63 5.92 -4.08
CA GLY A 76 3.10 5.97 -4.15
C GLY A 76 3.81 4.62 -4.33
N GLY A 77 3.10 3.49 -4.24
CA GLY A 77 3.69 2.15 -4.37
C GLY A 77 4.47 1.97 -5.68
N GLY A 78 3.78 2.16 -6.81
CA GLY A 78 4.39 1.97 -8.13
C GLY A 78 5.61 2.85 -8.39
N TYR A 79 5.63 4.07 -7.84
CA TYR A 79 6.80 4.94 -7.88
C TYR A 79 7.96 4.37 -7.05
N ALA A 80 7.69 3.97 -5.81
CA ALA A 80 8.70 3.43 -4.92
C ALA A 80 9.34 2.17 -5.52
N THR A 81 8.52 1.23 -6.00
CA THR A 81 8.99 -0.02 -6.61
C THR A 81 9.70 0.24 -7.94
N GLY A 82 9.13 1.09 -8.81
CA GLY A 82 9.77 1.46 -10.08
C GLY A 82 11.13 2.14 -9.91
N LEU A 83 11.23 3.11 -9.01
CA LEU A 83 12.50 3.78 -8.66
C LEU A 83 13.50 2.81 -8.01
N SER A 84 13.03 1.87 -7.19
CA SER A 84 13.88 0.81 -6.62
C SER A 84 14.50 -0.06 -7.71
N LEU A 85 13.72 -0.44 -8.72
CA LEU A 85 14.20 -1.21 -9.87
C LEU A 85 15.21 -0.40 -10.70
N VAL A 86 14.98 0.90 -10.90
CA VAL A 86 15.95 1.81 -11.55
C VAL A 86 17.24 1.91 -10.72
N ALA A 87 17.14 2.06 -9.40
CA ALA A 87 18.31 2.11 -8.53
C ALA A 87 19.15 0.82 -8.65
N LEU A 88 18.51 -0.35 -8.63
CA LEU A 88 19.19 -1.63 -8.86
C LEU A 88 19.81 -1.71 -10.27
N ALA A 89 19.12 -1.23 -11.31
CA ALA A 89 19.66 -1.18 -12.67
C ALA A 89 20.91 -0.30 -12.77
N LEU A 90 20.88 0.90 -12.18
CA LEU A 90 22.03 1.79 -12.09
C LEU A 90 23.17 1.18 -11.29
N SER A 91 22.85 0.39 -10.26
CA SER A 91 23.85 -0.37 -9.53
C SER A 91 24.58 -1.38 -10.43
N VAL A 92 23.87 -2.06 -11.32
CA VAL A 92 24.50 -2.91 -12.34
C VAL A 92 25.42 -2.11 -13.26
N VAL A 93 24.92 -0.99 -13.81
CA VAL A 93 25.68 -0.15 -14.74
C VAL A 93 26.95 0.36 -14.07
N ALA A 94 26.84 0.88 -12.85
CA ALA A 94 27.96 1.33 -12.05
C ALA A 94 29.02 0.25 -11.83
N ARG A 95 28.60 -1.01 -11.65
CA ARG A 95 29.54 -2.14 -11.55
C ARG A 95 30.19 -2.46 -12.88
N ARG A 96 29.41 -2.63 -13.95
CA ARG A 96 29.92 -3.04 -15.27
C ARG A 96 30.90 -2.03 -15.85
N GLU A 97 30.57 -0.75 -15.71
CA GLU A 97 31.33 0.35 -16.31
C GLU A 97 32.31 0.98 -15.32
N SER A 98 32.38 0.49 -14.07
CA SER A 98 33.16 1.10 -12.98
C SER A 98 32.86 2.61 -12.80
N CYS A 99 31.62 3.01 -13.07
CA CYS A 99 31.18 4.41 -13.07
C CYS A 99 30.67 4.85 -11.69
N SER A 100 31.46 5.66 -10.98
CA SER A 100 31.10 6.20 -9.66
C SER A 100 29.87 7.12 -9.70
N ARG A 101 29.63 7.81 -10.82
CA ARG A 101 28.45 8.68 -11.00
C ARG A 101 27.16 7.87 -11.02
N ALA A 102 27.13 6.75 -11.76
CA ALA A 102 26.00 5.84 -11.78
C ALA A 102 25.73 5.24 -10.39
N PHE A 103 26.79 4.97 -9.63
CA PHE A 103 26.68 4.50 -8.25
C PHE A 103 26.07 5.56 -7.32
N GLY A 104 26.59 6.78 -7.36
CA GLY A 104 26.04 7.90 -6.59
C GLY A 104 24.58 8.16 -6.93
N LEU A 105 24.21 8.08 -8.21
CA LEU A 105 22.83 8.22 -8.66
C LEU A 105 21.94 7.07 -8.16
N SER A 106 22.45 5.84 -8.13
CA SER A 106 21.74 4.69 -7.56
C SER A 106 21.41 4.90 -6.08
N ILE A 107 22.37 5.37 -5.29
CA ILE A 107 22.15 5.71 -3.87
C ILE A 107 21.16 6.86 -3.72
N ALA A 108 21.32 7.94 -4.51
CA ALA A 108 20.40 9.08 -4.46
C ALA A 108 18.96 8.68 -4.78
N ILE A 109 18.74 7.89 -5.83
CA ILE A 109 17.41 7.37 -6.19
C ILE A 109 16.87 6.47 -5.09
N SER A 110 17.72 5.63 -4.47
CA SER A 110 17.30 4.80 -3.34
C SER A 110 16.81 5.65 -2.18
N VAL A 111 17.49 6.73 -1.82
CA VAL A 111 17.02 7.68 -0.80
C VAL A 111 15.69 8.33 -1.22
N CYS A 112 15.51 8.67 -2.50
CA CYS A 112 14.23 9.20 -3.00
C CYS A 112 13.06 8.21 -2.82
N VAL A 113 13.30 6.89 -2.79
CA VAL A 113 12.26 5.89 -2.49
C VAL A 113 11.64 6.14 -1.11
N LEU A 114 12.41 6.66 -0.15
CA LEU A 114 11.91 7.00 1.20
C LEU A 114 10.77 8.03 1.16
N LEU A 115 10.81 8.97 0.20
CA LEU A 115 9.78 10.00 0.03
C LEU A 115 8.43 9.42 -0.42
N PHE A 116 8.45 8.27 -1.08
CA PHE A 116 7.25 7.56 -1.51
C PHE A 116 6.84 6.51 -0.48
N ARG A 117 7.75 5.59 -0.12
CA ARG A 117 7.48 4.47 0.78
C ARG A 117 8.74 4.00 1.52
N SER A 118 8.75 4.21 2.83
CA SER A 118 9.79 3.68 3.72
C SER A 118 9.84 2.14 3.74
N GLN A 119 8.68 1.48 3.59
CA GLN A 119 8.58 0.01 3.59
C GLN A 119 9.23 -0.66 2.37
N VAL A 120 9.39 0.08 1.26
CA VAL A 120 10.11 -0.37 0.06
C VAL A 120 11.58 0.05 0.13
N PHE A 121 11.86 1.24 0.67
CA PHE A 121 13.22 1.71 0.90
C PHE A 121 14.02 0.78 1.81
N LEU A 122 13.44 0.35 2.94
CA LEU A 122 14.14 -0.47 3.93
C LEU A 122 14.73 -1.78 3.33
N PRO A 123 13.94 -2.64 2.65
CA PRO A 123 14.51 -3.83 2.01
C PRO A 123 15.48 -3.48 0.87
N LEU A 124 15.26 -2.39 0.13
CA LEU A 124 16.20 -1.94 -0.90
C LEU A 124 17.58 -1.58 -0.30
N ALA A 125 17.59 -0.79 0.77
CA ALA A 125 18.81 -0.33 1.43
C ALA A 125 19.60 -1.50 2.02
N ILE A 126 18.91 -2.44 2.69
CA ILE A 126 19.53 -3.67 3.22
C ILE A 126 20.06 -4.53 2.07
N ALA A 127 19.29 -4.73 1.01
CA ALA A 127 19.74 -5.51 -0.15
C ALA A 127 20.97 -4.89 -0.82
N GLN A 128 21.00 -3.58 -1.01
CA GLN A 128 22.16 -2.86 -1.53
C GLN A 128 23.37 -3.00 -0.61
N ALA A 129 23.20 -2.87 0.71
CA ALA A 129 24.28 -3.10 1.66
C ALA A 129 24.83 -4.53 1.58
N LEU A 130 23.96 -5.55 1.52
CA LEU A 130 24.37 -6.95 1.35
C LEU A 130 25.13 -7.16 0.04
N LEU A 131 24.63 -6.62 -1.07
CA LEU A 131 25.32 -6.69 -2.36
C LEU A 131 26.70 -6.03 -2.31
N MET A 132 26.80 -4.87 -1.65
CA MET A 132 28.07 -4.17 -1.46
C MET A 132 29.04 -4.93 -0.55
N LEU A 133 28.54 -5.59 0.48
CA LEU A 133 29.37 -6.34 1.43
C LEU A 133 29.97 -7.60 0.80
N PHE A 134 29.17 -8.36 0.07
CA PHE A 134 29.57 -9.69 -0.36
C PHE A 134 30.10 -9.75 -1.79
N PHE A 135 29.60 -8.90 -2.68
CA PHE A 135 29.85 -9.09 -4.10
C PHE A 135 30.44 -7.85 -4.78
N TRP A 136 30.04 -6.65 -4.36
CA TRP A 136 30.43 -5.43 -5.06
C TRP A 136 31.79 -4.93 -4.58
N GLN A 137 32.75 -4.93 -5.50
CA GLN A 137 34.02 -4.24 -5.34
C GLN A 137 34.01 -3.00 -6.23
N PRO A 138 33.61 -1.82 -5.73
CA PRO A 138 33.73 -0.58 -6.52
C PRO A 138 35.21 -0.30 -6.82
N ALA A 139 35.45 0.59 -7.79
CA ALA A 139 36.81 0.95 -8.22
C ALA A 139 37.70 1.48 -7.06
N SER A 140 37.09 1.94 -5.97
CA SER A 140 37.81 2.30 -4.75
C SER A 140 37.08 1.87 -3.48
N ASN A 141 37.84 1.31 -2.53
CA ASN A 141 37.32 0.85 -1.23
C ASN A 141 36.73 2.01 -0.40
N TRP A 142 37.20 3.24 -0.58
CA TRP A 142 36.64 4.39 0.16
C TRP A 142 35.20 4.68 -0.27
N ILE A 143 34.86 4.53 -1.56
CA ILE A 143 33.49 4.73 -2.06
C ILE A 143 32.56 3.69 -1.45
N ARG A 144 33.02 2.43 -1.36
CA ARG A 144 32.30 1.36 -0.68
C ARG A 144 32.03 1.70 0.77
N ALA A 145 33.07 2.11 1.50
CA ALA A 145 32.96 2.46 2.91
C ALA A 145 32.03 3.66 3.12
N ALA A 146 32.14 4.70 2.29
CA ALA A 146 31.28 5.87 2.33
C ALA A 146 29.81 5.52 2.05
N ALA A 147 29.54 4.62 1.10
CA ALA A 147 28.19 4.18 0.78
C ALA A 147 27.57 3.34 1.89
N LEU A 148 28.33 2.38 2.44
CA LEU A 148 27.89 1.56 3.57
C LEU A 148 27.65 2.44 4.80
N LEU A 149 28.53 3.41 5.05
CA LEU A 149 28.34 4.40 6.12
C LEU A 149 27.09 5.25 5.87
N ALA A 150 26.86 5.74 4.65
CA ALA A 150 25.66 6.50 4.31
C ALA A 150 24.38 5.69 4.53
N ILE A 151 24.33 4.43 4.08
CA ILE A 151 23.21 3.53 4.32
C ILE A 151 23.03 3.31 5.83
N ALA A 152 24.10 3.02 6.56
CA ALA A 152 24.05 2.80 8.01
C ALA A 152 23.54 4.04 8.76
N LEU A 153 24.00 5.24 8.39
CA LEU A 153 23.54 6.51 8.95
C LEU A 153 22.06 6.76 8.62
N CYS A 154 21.61 6.51 7.39
CA CYS A 154 20.20 6.63 7.02
C CYS A 154 19.32 5.65 7.82
N LEU A 155 19.75 4.40 7.98
CA LEU A 155 19.02 3.41 8.78
C LEU A 155 19.00 3.79 10.27
N ALA A 156 20.12 4.24 10.83
CA ALA A 156 20.21 4.70 12.22
C ALA A 156 19.33 5.94 12.47
N ALA A 157 19.33 6.90 11.55
CA ALA A 157 18.42 8.05 11.59
C ALA A 157 16.96 7.61 11.52
N GLY A 158 16.63 6.66 10.64
CA GLY A 158 15.29 6.07 10.54
C GLY A 158 14.85 5.40 11.85
N VAL A 159 15.73 4.63 12.48
CA VAL A 159 15.51 3.99 13.79
C VAL A 159 15.23 5.06 14.86
N TRP A 160 16.04 6.12 14.89
CA TRP A 160 15.91 7.20 15.87
C TRP A 160 14.61 7.99 15.68
N ILE A 161 14.28 8.37 14.45
CA ILE A 161 13.01 9.04 14.11
C ILE A 161 11.82 8.15 14.49
N ALA A 162 11.90 6.85 14.18
CA ALA A 162 10.82 5.91 14.50
C ALA A 162 10.51 5.86 16.00
N GLN A 163 11.50 5.98 16.90
CA GLN A 163 11.26 6.03 18.35
C GLN A 163 10.35 7.20 18.79
N HIS A 164 10.36 8.29 18.04
CA HIS A 164 9.64 9.52 18.40
C HIS A 164 8.27 9.63 17.74
N ILE A 165 7.94 8.73 16.81
CA ILE A 165 6.65 8.72 16.13
C ILE A 165 5.76 7.68 16.85
N PRO A 166 4.64 8.08 17.47
CA PRO A 166 3.81 7.18 18.29
C PRO A 166 3.28 5.94 17.57
N ARG A 167 3.16 6.00 16.24
CA ARG A 167 2.63 4.92 15.39
C ARG A 167 3.71 4.18 14.58
N ALA A 168 4.97 4.59 14.69
CA ALA A 168 6.07 3.91 14.01
C ALA A 168 6.56 2.72 14.86
N PRO A 169 7.18 1.70 14.25
CA PRO A 169 7.83 0.62 15.01
C PRO A 169 8.96 1.16 15.86
N HIS A 170 8.85 1.01 17.17
CA HIS A 170 9.90 1.43 18.09
C HIS A 170 10.96 0.33 18.17
N LEU A 171 11.82 0.28 17.16
CA LEU A 171 12.83 -0.79 16.98
C LEU A 171 13.74 -1.05 18.20
N LEU A 172 13.93 -0.06 19.08
CA LEU A 172 14.75 -0.18 20.30
C LEU A 172 13.92 -0.52 21.54
N THR A 173 12.70 0.02 21.68
CA THR A 173 11.87 -0.15 22.89
C THR A 173 10.86 -1.30 22.79
N ASP A 174 10.42 -1.68 21.59
CA ASP A 174 9.54 -2.83 21.35
C ASP A 174 10.32 -4.17 21.22
N TRP A 175 11.61 -4.19 21.57
CA TRP A 175 12.45 -5.38 21.53
C TRP A 175 12.06 -6.41 22.63
N PRO A 176 12.10 -7.74 22.38
CA PRO A 176 12.63 -8.46 21.21
C PRO A 176 11.65 -8.68 20.05
N PRO A 177 12.15 -8.97 18.83
CA PRO A 177 11.30 -9.30 17.69
C PRO A 177 10.62 -10.66 17.88
N HIS A 178 9.40 -10.78 17.35
CA HIS A 178 8.58 -11.98 17.44
C HIS A 178 8.21 -12.49 16.03
N PRO A 179 9.17 -13.04 15.26
CA PRO A 179 8.94 -13.43 13.86
C PRO A 179 7.84 -14.49 13.71
N LEU A 180 7.69 -15.39 14.69
CA LEU A 180 6.61 -16.39 14.66
C LEU A 180 5.23 -15.76 14.80
N ARG A 181 5.09 -14.65 15.53
CA ARG A 181 3.82 -13.91 15.62
C ARG A 181 3.43 -13.35 14.25
N PHE A 182 4.39 -12.77 13.54
CA PHE A 182 4.17 -12.30 12.16
C PHE A 182 3.71 -13.44 11.24
N VAL A 183 4.38 -14.60 11.30
CA VAL A 183 3.99 -15.79 10.52
C VAL A 183 2.55 -16.23 10.83
N LEU A 184 2.20 -16.32 12.11
CA LEU A 184 0.84 -16.71 12.54
C LEU A 184 -0.21 -15.72 12.04
N GLU A 185 0.09 -14.42 12.09
CA GLU A 185 -0.80 -13.40 11.53
C GLU A 185 -0.94 -13.54 10.00
N MET A 186 0.14 -13.80 9.26
CA MET A 186 0.06 -14.02 7.80
C MET A 186 -0.76 -15.25 7.44
N LEU A 187 -0.67 -16.31 8.23
CA LEU A 187 -1.49 -17.51 8.10
C LEU A 187 -2.96 -17.24 8.44
N ALA A 188 -3.23 -16.43 9.47
CA ALA A 188 -4.58 -16.02 9.86
C ALA A 188 -5.27 -15.15 8.79
N MET A 189 -4.49 -14.34 8.06
CA MET A 189 -4.97 -13.54 6.94
C MET A 189 -5.16 -14.34 5.64
N GLY A 190 -4.62 -15.58 5.58
CA GLY A 190 -4.73 -16.46 4.42
C GLY A 190 -6.03 -17.30 4.38
N PRO A 191 -6.11 -18.26 3.43
CA PRO A 191 -7.23 -19.18 3.33
C PRO A 191 -7.52 -19.96 4.60
N VAL A 192 -8.81 -20.25 4.81
CA VAL A 192 -9.31 -21.06 5.93
C VAL A 192 -8.56 -22.40 5.98
N GLY A 193 -8.10 -22.77 7.19
CA GLY A 193 -7.41 -24.03 7.46
C GLY A 193 -5.88 -23.97 7.44
N GLN A 194 -5.26 -22.94 6.86
CA GLN A 194 -3.79 -22.81 6.87
C GLN A 194 -3.23 -22.57 8.27
N LEU A 195 -3.88 -21.70 9.06
CA LEU A 195 -3.53 -21.49 10.47
C LEU A 195 -3.68 -22.78 11.28
N ALA A 196 -4.83 -23.47 11.16
CA ALA A 196 -5.08 -24.72 11.88
C ALA A 196 -4.07 -25.84 11.51
N ALA A 197 -3.68 -25.93 10.23
CA ALA A 197 -2.64 -26.85 9.80
C ALA A 197 -1.28 -26.50 10.45
N PHE A 198 -0.95 -25.21 10.54
CA PHE A 198 0.26 -24.78 11.22
C PHE A 198 0.20 -25.01 12.74
N ASP A 199 -0.95 -24.82 13.38
CA ASP A 199 -1.17 -25.10 14.81
C ASP A 199 -0.95 -26.59 15.12
N SER A 200 -1.40 -27.49 14.23
CA SER A 200 -1.14 -28.92 14.40
C SER A 200 0.35 -29.27 14.29
N LEU A 201 1.10 -28.59 13.42
CA LEU A 201 2.56 -28.71 13.36
C LEU A 201 3.21 -28.14 14.63
N GLN A 202 2.68 -27.05 15.18
CA GLN A 202 3.17 -26.43 16.42
C GLN A 202 3.07 -27.35 17.63
N ALA A 203 2.11 -28.28 17.64
CA ALA A 203 1.96 -29.27 18.70
C ALA A 203 3.12 -30.30 18.75
N VAL A 204 3.82 -30.54 17.63
CA VAL A 204 4.82 -31.61 17.52
C VAL A 204 6.23 -31.12 17.15
N ALA A 205 6.36 -29.96 16.50
CA ALA A 205 7.63 -29.49 15.97
C ALA A 205 8.34 -28.49 16.91
N PRO A 206 9.69 -28.52 16.99
CA PRO A 206 10.42 -27.53 17.74
C PRO A 206 10.34 -26.14 17.09
N ARG A 207 10.50 -25.08 17.89
CA ARG A 207 10.31 -23.68 17.46
C ARG A 207 11.12 -23.27 16.22
N TRP A 208 12.34 -23.78 16.06
CA TRP A 208 13.18 -23.45 14.91
C TRP A 208 12.67 -24.06 13.60
N VAL A 209 12.07 -25.27 13.66
CA VAL A 209 11.41 -25.89 12.49
C VAL A 209 10.17 -25.08 12.12
N LEU A 210 9.36 -24.69 13.12
CA LEU A 210 8.17 -23.85 12.89
C LEU A 210 8.53 -22.52 12.23
N LEU A 211 9.59 -21.87 12.71
CA LEU A 211 10.06 -20.64 12.09
C LEU A 211 10.53 -20.87 10.65
N GLY A 212 11.32 -21.92 10.39
CA GLY A 212 11.78 -22.25 9.04
C GLY A 212 10.62 -22.54 8.07
N VAL A 213 9.65 -23.36 8.48
CA VAL A 213 8.44 -23.66 7.71
C VAL A 213 7.59 -22.41 7.51
N GLY A 214 7.43 -21.59 8.54
CA GLY A 214 6.70 -20.33 8.50
C GLY A 214 7.29 -19.31 7.52
N LEU A 215 8.62 -19.13 7.56
CA LEU A 215 9.33 -18.25 6.63
C LEU A 215 9.25 -18.78 5.18
N LEU A 216 9.36 -20.10 4.98
CA LEU A 216 9.17 -20.71 3.66
C LEU A 216 7.75 -20.49 3.15
N TYR A 217 6.73 -20.67 4.00
CA TYR A 217 5.34 -20.36 3.68
C TYR A 217 5.20 -18.90 3.25
N VAL A 218 5.74 -17.94 4.02
CA VAL A 218 5.66 -16.51 3.68
C VAL A 218 6.29 -16.23 2.31
N LEU A 219 7.46 -16.79 2.01
CA LEU A 219 8.12 -16.62 0.72
C LEU A 219 7.32 -17.25 -0.44
N LEU A 220 6.74 -18.43 -0.22
CA LEU A 220 5.91 -19.10 -1.23
C LEU A 220 4.58 -18.37 -1.44
N ALA A 221 3.98 -17.83 -0.38
CA ALA A 221 2.76 -17.04 -0.44
C ALA A 221 3.01 -15.70 -1.14
N SER A 222 4.17 -15.06 -0.90
CA SER A 222 4.51 -13.79 -1.53
C SER A 222 4.98 -13.91 -2.98
N CYS A 223 5.71 -14.98 -3.33
CA CYS A 223 6.41 -15.08 -4.61
C CYS A 223 5.92 -16.23 -5.52
N GLY A 224 5.30 -17.27 -4.96
CA GLY A 224 4.72 -18.39 -5.71
C GLY A 224 5.69 -19.00 -6.72
N ALA A 225 5.25 -19.09 -7.98
CA ALA A 225 5.98 -19.75 -9.05
C ALA A 225 7.27 -19.00 -9.41
N MET A 226 7.34 -17.69 -9.17
CA MET A 226 8.53 -16.89 -9.44
C MET A 226 9.73 -17.34 -8.59
N LEU A 227 9.50 -17.88 -7.38
CA LEU A 227 10.57 -18.42 -6.55
C LEU A 227 11.18 -19.68 -7.16
N VAL A 228 10.34 -20.55 -7.71
CA VAL A 228 10.77 -21.77 -8.40
C VAL A 228 11.48 -21.44 -9.71
N LEU A 229 10.90 -20.54 -10.52
CA LEU A 229 11.52 -20.07 -11.77
C LEU A 229 12.87 -19.40 -11.52
N PHE A 230 12.99 -18.64 -10.43
CA PHE A 230 14.26 -18.07 -10.01
C PHE A 230 15.29 -19.16 -9.68
N ALA A 231 14.94 -20.14 -8.85
CA ALA A 231 15.85 -21.23 -8.49
C ALA A 231 16.33 -22.00 -9.74
N VAL A 232 15.41 -22.34 -10.64
CA VAL A 232 15.72 -23.03 -11.92
C VAL A 232 16.63 -22.16 -12.78
N GLY A 233 16.29 -20.88 -12.98
CA GLY A 233 17.08 -19.96 -13.78
C GLY A 233 18.47 -19.70 -13.19
N PHE A 234 18.59 -19.70 -11.86
CA PHE A 234 19.84 -19.47 -11.14
C PHE A 234 20.79 -20.66 -11.32
N VAL A 235 20.29 -21.89 -11.12
CA VAL A 235 21.04 -23.13 -11.39
C VAL A 235 21.42 -23.23 -12.86
N TRP A 236 20.50 -22.93 -13.78
CA TRP A 236 20.77 -22.91 -15.21
C TRP A 236 21.89 -21.94 -15.56
N SER A 237 21.85 -20.71 -15.02
CA SER A 237 22.90 -19.70 -15.25
C SER A 237 24.27 -20.16 -14.76
N GLY A 238 24.31 -20.83 -13.61
CA GLY A 238 25.53 -21.43 -13.06
C GLY A 238 26.09 -22.53 -13.98
N ARG A 239 25.23 -23.43 -14.46
CA ARG A 239 25.62 -24.50 -15.40
C ARG A 239 26.12 -23.97 -16.74
N GLN A 240 25.58 -22.84 -17.20
CA GLN A 240 26.01 -22.19 -18.44
C GLN A 240 27.27 -21.33 -18.28
N GLY A 241 27.86 -21.23 -17.07
CA GLY A 241 29.00 -20.35 -16.81
C GLY A 241 28.68 -18.86 -16.99
N THR A 242 27.40 -18.49 -17.05
CA THR A 242 26.93 -17.10 -17.22
C THR A 242 26.66 -16.42 -15.89
N PHE A 243 27.24 -16.94 -14.82
CA PHE A 243 27.04 -16.47 -13.48
C PHE A 243 27.70 -15.10 -13.30
N ARG A 244 26.87 -14.07 -13.16
CA ARG A 244 27.32 -12.71 -12.92
C ARG A 244 26.73 -12.19 -11.61
N ILE A 245 27.36 -11.17 -11.05
CA ILE A 245 26.98 -10.58 -9.76
C ILE A 245 25.51 -10.15 -9.69
N GLU A 246 24.96 -9.68 -10.80
CA GLU A 246 23.58 -9.21 -10.91
C GLU A 246 22.56 -10.34 -10.72
N ARG A 247 23.00 -11.60 -10.81
CA ARG A 247 22.16 -12.77 -10.54
C ARG A 247 21.87 -12.93 -9.04
N TRP A 248 22.62 -12.26 -8.16
CA TRP A 248 22.40 -12.27 -6.70
C TRP A 248 21.37 -11.26 -6.21
N TYR A 249 20.82 -10.40 -7.08
CA TYR A 249 19.87 -9.37 -6.65
C TYR A 249 18.63 -9.95 -5.97
N PRO A 250 17.94 -10.97 -6.54
CA PRO A 250 16.80 -11.56 -5.85
C PRO A 250 17.20 -12.21 -4.53
N VAL A 251 18.39 -12.82 -4.44
CA VAL A 251 18.89 -13.40 -3.18
C VAL A 251 19.08 -12.32 -2.11
N ALA A 252 19.70 -11.19 -2.46
CA ALA A 252 19.92 -10.10 -1.53
C ALA A 252 18.61 -9.47 -1.04
N VAL A 253 17.61 -9.32 -1.91
CA VAL A 253 16.30 -8.77 -1.54
C VAL A 253 15.48 -9.77 -0.71
N ILE A 254 15.53 -11.07 -1.02
CA ILE A 254 14.95 -12.13 -0.18
C ILE A 254 15.62 -12.13 1.21
N ALA A 255 16.95 -12.07 1.27
CA ALA A 255 17.68 -11.99 2.53
C ALA A 255 17.32 -10.73 3.32
N ALA A 256 17.23 -9.57 2.68
CA ALA A 256 16.78 -8.33 3.29
C ALA A 256 15.37 -8.45 3.88
N TYR A 257 14.46 -9.07 3.14
CA TYR A 257 13.09 -9.31 3.61
C TYR A 257 13.04 -10.23 4.84
N LEU A 258 13.80 -11.33 4.82
CA LEU A 258 13.92 -12.22 5.97
C LEU A 258 14.54 -11.51 7.18
N LEU A 259 15.56 -10.66 6.98
CA LEU A 259 16.15 -9.86 8.05
C LEU A 259 15.15 -8.87 8.65
N ILE A 260 14.24 -8.30 7.83
CA ILE A 260 13.16 -7.44 8.32
C ILE A 260 12.18 -8.25 9.19
N ILE A 261 11.75 -9.44 8.74
CA ILE A 261 10.85 -10.30 9.52
C ILE A 261 11.51 -10.71 10.85
N LEU A 262 12.79 -11.08 10.82
CA LEU A 262 13.52 -11.55 11.98
C LEU A 262 13.93 -10.42 12.94
N GLY A 263 14.16 -9.21 12.43
CA GLY A 263 14.77 -8.11 13.18
C GLY A 263 13.82 -6.99 13.59
N VAL A 264 12.71 -6.78 12.88
CA VAL A 264 11.77 -5.69 13.18
C VAL A 264 10.71 -6.18 14.19
N PRO A 265 10.61 -5.59 15.39
CA PRO A 265 9.56 -5.95 16.34
C PRO A 265 8.17 -5.50 15.88
N PRO A 266 7.11 -6.26 16.24
CA PRO A 266 5.74 -5.83 16.07
C PRO A 266 5.47 -4.62 16.96
N THR A 267 4.79 -3.60 16.43
CA THR A 267 4.45 -2.41 17.23
C THR A 267 3.25 -2.70 18.11
N LYS A 268 3.14 -2.04 19.27
CA LYS A 268 1.95 -2.18 20.15
C LYS A 268 0.67 -1.54 19.59
N MET A 269 0.80 -0.53 18.74
CA MET A 269 -0.31 0.32 18.26
C MET A 269 -0.67 0.12 16.79
N SER A 270 0.22 -0.45 15.99
CA SER A 270 -0.02 -0.78 14.58
C SER A 270 0.10 -2.28 14.36
N SER A 271 -0.74 -2.81 13.46
CA SER A 271 -0.68 -4.21 13.04
C SER A 271 0.76 -4.54 12.60
N PRO A 272 1.37 -5.65 13.05
CA PRO A 272 2.73 -6.05 12.65
C PRO A 272 2.94 -6.12 11.14
N THR A 273 1.83 -6.19 10.42
CA THR A 273 1.76 -6.20 8.98
C THR A 273 2.34 -4.94 8.32
N GLU A 274 2.23 -3.74 8.90
CA GLU A 274 2.54 -2.53 8.12
C GLU A 274 3.99 -2.45 7.61
N MET A 275 5.01 -2.75 8.42
CA MET A 275 6.41 -2.74 7.97
C MET A 275 6.88 -4.09 7.43
N GLN A 276 6.55 -5.19 8.11
CA GLN A 276 7.05 -6.51 7.76
C GLN A 276 6.34 -7.11 6.55
N HIS A 277 5.03 -6.90 6.38
CA HIS A 277 4.32 -7.41 5.21
C HIS A 277 4.74 -6.62 3.97
N ARG A 278 4.58 -5.29 3.97
CA ARG A 278 4.75 -4.44 2.77
C ARG A 278 6.13 -4.54 2.10
N ALA A 279 7.17 -4.95 2.81
CA ALA A 279 8.49 -5.19 2.23
C ALA A 279 8.50 -6.30 1.15
N PHE A 280 7.52 -7.22 1.13
CA PHE A 280 7.42 -8.29 0.13
C PHE A 280 7.24 -7.74 -1.30
N VAL A 281 6.64 -6.56 -1.44
CA VAL A 281 6.35 -5.93 -2.73
C VAL A 281 7.64 -5.80 -3.57
N LEU A 282 8.72 -5.34 -2.94
CA LEU A 282 10.02 -5.25 -3.61
C LEU A 282 10.59 -6.63 -3.96
N VAL A 283 10.42 -7.62 -3.08
CA VAL A 283 10.88 -8.99 -3.31
C VAL A 283 10.20 -9.57 -4.55
N TYR A 284 8.88 -9.49 -4.61
CA TYR A 284 8.10 -9.96 -5.75
C TYR A 284 8.51 -9.23 -7.03
N ALA A 285 8.65 -7.90 -6.98
CA ALA A 285 9.00 -7.11 -8.15
C ALA A 285 10.38 -7.48 -8.72
N VAL A 286 11.41 -7.54 -7.87
CA VAL A 286 12.78 -7.87 -8.28
C VAL A 286 12.85 -9.29 -8.82
N LEU A 287 12.20 -10.24 -8.16
CA LEU A 287 12.17 -11.65 -8.57
C LEU A 287 11.47 -11.82 -9.93
N THR A 288 10.32 -11.16 -10.12
CA THR A 288 9.52 -11.25 -11.35
C THR A 288 10.23 -10.60 -12.53
N VAL A 289 10.81 -9.40 -12.34
CA VAL A 289 11.64 -8.72 -13.34
C VAL A 289 12.82 -9.58 -13.75
N TRP A 290 13.48 -10.20 -12.78
CA TRP A 290 14.60 -11.08 -13.05
C TRP A 290 14.17 -12.34 -13.83
N CYS A 291 13.06 -12.97 -13.44
CA CYS A 291 12.52 -14.16 -14.12
C CYS A 291 12.09 -13.86 -15.55
N GLY A 292 11.39 -12.74 -15.78
CA GLY A 292 11.03 -12.28 -17.12
C GLY A 292 12.27 -12.02 -17.99
N GLY A 293 13.26 -11.30 -17.45
CA GLY A 293 14.54 -11.09 -18.13
C GLY A 293 15.28 -12.40 -18.45
N MET A 294 15.23 -13.38 -17.54
CA MET A 294 15.84 -14.70 -17.74
C MET A 294 15.12 -15.51 -18.81
N ALA A 295 13.79 -15.49 -18.84
CA ALA A 295 13.01 -16.16 -19.88
C ALA A 295 13.39 -15.66 -21.29
N ALA A 296 13.55 -14.34 -21.45
CA ALA A 296 14.06 -13.77 -22.70
C ALA A 296 15.49 -14.22 -23.03
N ALA A 297 16.37 -14.31 -22.04
CA ALA A 297 17.73 -14.79 -22.23
C ALA A 297 17.78 -16.27 -22.64
N PHE A 298 16.94 -17.10 -22.02
CA PHE A 298 16.77 -18.52 -22.36
C PHE A 298 16.28 -18.70 -23.80
N LEU A 299 15.22 -17.98 -24.19
CA LEU A 299 14.71 -18.00 -25.57
C LEU A 299 15.76 -17.55 -26.58
N ARG A 300 16.54 -16.51 -26.25
CA ARG A 300 17.63 -16.03 -27.11
C ARG A 300 18.75 -17.04 -27.26
N ALA A 301 19.11 -17.76 -26.19
CA ALA A 301 20.10 -18.82 -26.23
C ALA A 301 19.65 -19.99 -27.12
N TRP A 302 18.34 -20.24 -27.20
CA TRP A 302 17.76 -21.23 -28.12
C TRP A 302 17.72 -20.72 -29.56
N SER A 303 17.13 -19.54 -29.79
CA SER A 303 17.06 -18.91 -31.11
C SER A 303 16.78 -17.41 -30.97
N GLN A 304 17.71 -16.60 -31.48
CA GLN A 304 17.57 -15.15 -31.48
C GLN A 304 16.32 -14.69 -32.26
N ARG A 305 16.04 -15.30 -33.42
CA ARG A 305 14.85 -14.96 -34.22
C ARG A 305 13.56 -15.28 -33.48
N LEU A 306 13.49 -16.43 -32.82
CA LEU A 306 12.33 -16.82 -32.02
C LEU A 306 12.11 -15.84 -30.86
N ALA A 307 13.17 -15.45 -30.15
CA ALA A 307 13.05 -14.53 -29.02
C ALA A 307 12.47 -13.16 -29.41
N TRP A 308 12.85 -12.63 -30.59
CA TRP A 308 12.33 -11.36 -31.10
C TRP A 308 10.83 -11.39 -31.45
N ILE A 309 10.29 -12.55 -31.77
CA ILE A 309 8.86 -12.73 -32.08
C ILE A 309 8.09 -13.11 -30.81
N ALA A 310 8.57 -14.15 -30.11
CA ALA A 310 7.87 -14.76 -28.99
C ALA A 310 7.73 -13.81 -27.80
N VAL A 311 8.75 -12.99 -27.48
CA VAL A 311 8.68 -12.08 -26.32
C VAL A 311 7.62 -10.99 -26.51
N PRO A 312 7.63 -10.19 -27.60
CA PRO A 312 6.56 -9.22 -27.83
C PRO A 312 5.19 -9.87 -28.03
N ALA A 313 5.11 -11.00 -28.75
CA ALA A 313 3.85 -11.71 -28.94
C ALA A 313 3.26 -12.18 -27.61
N THR A 314 4.07 -12.75 -26.72
CA THR A 314 3.64 -13.14 -25.38
C THR A 314 3.20 -11.92 -24.58
N ALA A 315 3.97 -10.82 -24.61
CA ALA A 315 3.57 -9.59 -23.92
C ALA A 315 2.20 -9.07 -24.40
N LEU A 316 1.95 -9.08 -25.71
CA LEU A 316 0.66 -8.71 -26.29
C LEU A 316 -0.47 -9.67 -25.87
N LEU A 317 -0.21 -10.97 -25.86
CA LEU A 317 -1.18 -11.98 -25.41
C LEU A 317 -1.53 -11.87 -23.93
N LEU A 318 -0.62 -11.35 -23.09
CA LEU A 318 -0.86 -11.14 -21.66
C LEU A 318 -1.60 -9.81 -21.38
N LEU A 319 -1.69 -8.87 -22.33
CA LEU A 319 -2.35 -7.57 -22.12
C LEU A 319 -3.81 -7.67 -21.63
N PRO A 320 -4.63 -8.64 -22.07
CA PRO A 320 -6.00 -8.78 -21.57
C PRO A 320 -6.06 -9.27 -20.11
N ILE A 321 -5.01 -9.90 -19.58
CA ILE A 321 -5.06 -10.58 -18.27
C ILE A 321 -5.46 -9.65 -17.12
N PRO A 322 -4.87 -8.45 -16.94
CA PRO A 322 -5.30 -7.54 -15.89
C PRO A 322 -6.79 -7.18 -15.97
N PHE A 323 -7.35 -7.07 -17.17
CA PHE A 323 -8.78 -6.79 -17.36
C PHE A 323 -9.65 -8.00 -17.07
N LEU A 324 -9.21 -9.20 -17.48
CA LEU A 324 -9.91 -10.45 -17.21
C LEU A 324 -9.89 -10.82 -15.72
N LEU A 325 -8.83 -10.44 -15.00
CA LEU A 325 -8.68 -10.69 -13.56
C LEU A 325 -9.10 -9.51 -12.68
N SER A 326 -9.39 -8.34 -13.26
CA SER A 326 -9.87 -7.16 -12.51
C SER A 326 -11.09 -7.47 -11.62
N PRO A 327 -12.10 -8.25 -12.08
CA PRO A 327 -13.17 -8.67 -11.19
C PRO A 327 -12.66 -9.44 -9.98
N MET A 328 -11.67 -10.32 -10.13
CA MET A 328 -11.07 -11.07 -9.01
C MET A 328 -10.23 -10.17 -8.09
N ALA A 329 -9.64 -9.10 -8.61
CA ALA A 329 -8.87 -8.13 -7.83
C ALA A 329 -9.77 -7.18 -7.02
N GLN A 330 -10.94 -6.80 -7.57
CA GLN A 330 -11.93 -5.95 -6.89
C GLN A 330 -12.83 -6.75 -5.96
N TYR A 331 -13.12 -7.98 -6.37
CA TYR A 331 -13.94 -8.93 -5.66
C TYR A 331 -13.14 -10.22 -5.58
N PRO A 332 -12.48 -10.53 -4.45
CA PRO A 332 -11.78 -11.81 -4.27
C PRO A 332 -12.68 -13.06 -4.46
N HIS A 333 -13.97 -12.86 -4.76
CA HIS A 333 -14.90 -13.82 -5.34
C HIS A 333 -14.39 -14.41 -6.66
N GLY A 334 -14.13 -15.72 -6.66
CA GLY A 334 -14.62 -16.51 -7.80
C GLY A 334 -16.16 -16.41 -7.80
N PHE A 335 -16.77 -16.06 -8.93
CA PHE A 335 -18.22 -15.96 -9.17
C PHE A 335 -19.08 -16.76 -8.14
N GLY A 336 -19.63 -16.08 -7.12
CA GLY A 336 -20.60 -16.65 -6.19
C GLY A 336 -20.08 -17.36 -4.92
N ARG A 337 -18.82 -17.18 -4.50
CA ARG A 337 -18.32 -17.72 -3.21
C ARG A 337 -17.84 -16.63 -2.24
N GLU A 338 -18.00 -16.89 -0.93
CA GLU A 338 -17.48 -16.04 0.15
C GLU A 338 -15.99 -15.71 -0.04
N PRO A 339 -15.49 -14.54 0.44
CA PRO A 339 -14.06 -14.22 0.39
C PRO A 339 -13.24 -15.33 1.06
N ASN A 340 -12.19 -15.81 0.38
CA ASN A 340 -11.22 -16.74 0.99
C ASN A 340 -10.43 -16.04 2.10
N ALA A 341 -10.18 -14.74 1.93
CA ALA A 341 -9.59 -13.88 2.95
C ALA A 341 -10.62 -13.46 4.01
N ASN A 342 -10.47 -13.99 5.24
CA ASN A 342 -11.32 -13.62 6.37
C ASN A 342 -11.29 -12.11 6.68
N TRP A 343 -10.13 -11.47 6.49
CA TRP A 343 -9.96 -10.05 6.76
C TRP A 343 -10.72 -9.14 5.79
N ALA A 344 -10.95 -9.59 4.56
CA ALA A 344 -11.58 -8.77 3.52
C ALA A 344 -13.10 -8.72 3.69
N ARG A 345 -13.71 -9.71 4.36
CA ARG A 345 -15.17 -9.86 4.48
C ARG A 345 -15.93 -8.59 4.88
N PRO A 346 -15.49 -7.79 5.88
CA PRO A 346 -16.19 -6.56 6.26
C PRO A 346 -16.08 -5.43 5.21
N TYR A 347 -15.15 -5.55 4.26
CA TYR A 347 -14.80 -4.49 3.32
C TYR A 347 -15.27 -4.74 1.89
N VAL A 348 -15.63 -5.98 1.58
CA VAL A 348 -16.13 -6.35 0.24
C VAL A 348 -17.56 -5.85 0.06
N GLY A 349 -17.83 -5.25 -1.10
CA GLY A 349 -19.15 -4.68 -1.41
C GLY A 349 -19.43 -3.35 -0.72
N LEU A 350 -18.46 -2.76 -0.01
CA LEU A 350 -18.60 -1.41 0.49
C LEU A 350 -18.72 -0.44 -0.68
N THR A 351 -19.90 0.16 -0.79
CA THR A 351 -20.18 1.23 -1.73
C THR A 351 -20.30 2.53 -0.95
N LEU A 352 -19.72 3.59 -1.51
CA LEU A 352 -20.04 4.95 -1.08
C LEU A 352 -21.35 5.34 -1.75
N PRO A 353 -22.39 5.72 -0.97
CA PRO A 353 -23.63 6.21 -1.54
C PRO A 353 -23.35 7.39 -2.49
N PRO A 354 -23.96 7.46 -3.69
CA PRO A 354 -23.67 8.54 -4.65
C PRO A 354 -23.84 9.95 -4.07
N GLY A 355 -24.89 10.17 -3.28
CA GLY A 355 -25.13 11.44 -2.58
C GLY A 355 -24.03 11.83 -1.59
N PHE A 356 -23.20 10.88 -1.13
CA PHE A 356 -22.13 11.16 -0.16
C PHE A 356 -21.01 12.00 -0.76
N PHE A 357 -20.61 11.70 -2.00
CA PHE A 357 -19.65 12.52 -2.75
C PHE A 357 -20.22 13.92 -3.01
N GLN A 358 -21.48 14.01 -3.41
CA GLN A 358 -22.14 15.29 -3.69
C GLN A 358 -22.25 16.14 -2.42
N ALA A 359 -22.66 15.55 -1.30
CA ALA A 359 -22.74 16.21 0.00
C ALA A 359 -21.37 16.72 0.47
N ALA A 360 -20.34 15.88 0.36
CA ALA A 360 -19.00 16.24 0.76
C ALA A 360 -18.40 17.37 -0.11
N THR A 361 -18.64 17.32 -1.42
CA THR A 361 -18.27 18.40 -2.35
C THR A 361 -19.03 19.68 -2.05
N PHE A 362 -20.34 19.60 -1.79
CA PHE A 362 -21.15 20.75 -1.40
C PHE A 362 -20.59 21.42 -0.14
N LEU A 363 -20.30 20.64 0.91
CA LEU A 363 -19.68 21.14 2.14
C LEU A 363 -18.37 21.84 1.84
N ARG A 364 -17.51 21.26 1.02
CA ARG A 364 -16.23 21.86 0.64
C ARG A 364 -16.40 23.21 -0.09
N GLU A 365 -17.38 23.32 -0.97
CA GLU A 365 -17.62 24.53 -1.77
C GLU A 365 -18.29 25.65 -0.96
N HIS A 366 -19.09 25.30 0.06
CA HIS A 366 -19.90 26.26 0.80
C HIS A 366 -19.37 26.57 2.21
N SER A 367 -18.38 25.82 2.71
CA SER A 367 -17.75 26.07 4.01
C SER A 367 -16.40 26.78 3.88
N ALA A 368 -16.09 27.66 4.83
CA ALA A 368 -14.75 28.22 4.96
C ALA A 368 -13.75 27.14 5.42
N PRO A 369 -12.45 27.23 5.07
CA PRO A 369 -11.43 26.28 5.52
C PRO A 369 -11.35 26.09 7.05
N THR A 370 -11.73 27.12 7.81
CA THR A 370 -11.76 27.13 9.28
C THR A 370 -13.06 26.61 9.88
N ASP A 371 -14.08 26.35 9.08
CA ASP A 371 -15.37 25.89 9.58
C ASP A 371 -15.24 24.46 10.15
N LEU A 372 -15.89 24.26 11.28
CA LEU A 372 -16.08 22.94 11.88
C LEU A 372 -17.38 22.31 11.38
N VAL A 373 -17.27 21.08 10.91
CA VAL A 373 -18.40 20.22 10.50
C VAL A 373 -18.64 19.17 11.59
N LEU A 374 -19.86 19.07 12.11
CA LEU A 374 -20.25 17.92 12.96
C LEU A 374 -20.90 16.85 12.09
N ALA A 375 -20.34 15.65 12.08
CA ALA A 375 -20.95 14.49 11.44
C ALA A 375 -21.73 13.67 12.48
N ALA A 376 -22.96 13.28 12.17
CA ALA A 376 -23.83 12.50 13.05
C ALA A 376 -23.49 11.00 13.10
N THR A 377 -22.66 10.53 12.17
CA THR A 377 -22.31 9.11 11.99
C THR A 377 -20.81 8.96 11.78
N ILE A 378 -20.26 7.77 12.06
CA ILE A 378 -18.92 7.36 11.61
C ILE A 378 -18.94 6.61 10.28
N TYR A 379 -20.12 6.39 9.68
CA TYR A 379 -20.24 5.70 8.41
C TYR A 379 -19.46 6.42 7.32
N GLN A 380 -18.50 5.73 6.70
CA GLN A 380 -17.62 6.28 5.66
C GLN A 380 -16.89 7.56 6.09
N CYS A 381 -16.52 7.67 7.37
CA CYS A 381 -15.91 8.86 7.93
C CYS A 381 -14.57 9.26 7.28
N GLY A 382 -13.73 8.30 6.88
CA GLY A 382 -12.48 8.54 6.15
C GLY A 382 -12.71 9.23 4.80
N PRO A 383 -13.52 8.66 3.89
CA PRO A 383 -13.93 9.33 2.66
C PRO A 383 -14.54 10.72 2.88
N LEU A 384 -15.43 10.88 3.86
CA LEU A 384 -16.04 12.18 4.16
C LEU A 384 -14.97 13.22 4.48
N TRP A 385 -14.11 12.89 5.44
CA TRP A 385 -13.03 13.77 5.89
C TRP A 385 -12.10 14.16 4.73
N ALA A 386 -11.74 13.19 3.87
CA ALA A 386 -10.84 13.41 2.75
C ALA A 386 -11.45 14.23 1.59
N ILE A 387 -12.77 14.17 1.36
CA ILE A 387 -13.43 14.94 0.30
C ILE A 387 -13.75 16.36 0.79
N VAL A 388 -14.29 16.47 2.01
CA VAL A 388 -14.71 17.75 2.60
C VAL A 388 -13.51 18.69 2.78
N ASP A 389 -12.34 18.15 3.14
CA ASP A 389 -11.12 18.94 3.35
C ASP A 389 -11.34 20.06 4.39
N ARG A 390 -12.07 19.72 5.46
CA ARG A 390 -12.35 20.56 6.64
C ARG A 390 -12.15 19.76 7.92
N THR A 391 -12.17 20.46 9.04
CA THR A 391 -12.23 19.80 10.34
C THR A 391 -13.62 19.19 10.51
N VAL A 392 -13.68 17.86 10.54
CA VAL A 392 -14.92 17.10 10.79
C VAL A 392 -14.81 16.43 12.16
N HIS A 393 -15.80 16.67 13.02
CA HIS A 393 -15.91 16.01 14.32
C HIS A 393 -16.96 14.90 14.25
N PHE A 394 -16.50 13.68 14.48
CA PHE A 394 -17.30 12.46 14.47
C PHE A 394 -17.81 12.12 15.88
N PRO A 395 -18.86 11.29 16.02
CA PRO A 395 -19.39 10.93 17.34
C PRO A 395 -18.48 9.97 18.14
N GLU A 396 -17.56 9.31 17.45
CA GLU A 396 -16.53 8.42 18.00
C GLU A 396 -15.19 8.75 17.31
N GLU A 397 -14.08 8.24 17.85
CA GLU A 397 -12.79 8.31 17.16
C GLU A 397 -12.88 7.61 15.80
N CYS A 398 -12.90 8.41 14.74
CA CYS A 398 -12.72 7.90 13.38
C CYS A 398 -11.24 8.05 13.01
N GLU A 399 -10.65 6.95 12.54
CA GLU A 399 -9.35 7.04 11.89
C GLU A 399 -9.54 7.54 10.45
N PRO A 400 -9.10 8.78 10.11
CA PRO A 400 -9.42 9.38 8.81
C PRO A 400 -8.80 8.64 7.61
N ARG A 401 -7.86 7.73 7.90
CA ARG A 401 -7.06 6.98 6.93
C ARG A 401 -7.49 5.51 6.82
N SER A 402 -8.48 5.08 7.59
CA SER A 402 -8.88 3.68 7.67
C SER A 402 -10.39 3.54 7.62
N ILE A 403 -10.85 2.55 6.87
CA ILE A 403 -12.21 2.04 7.01
C ILE A 403 -12.11 0.92 8.03
N THR A 404 -12.77 1.10 9.18
CA THR A 404 -12.92 0.07 10.20
C THR A 404 -14.28 -0.62 10.06
N PRO A 405 -14.47 -1.84 10.59
CA PRO A 405 -15.78 -2.50 10.61
C PRO A 405 -16.86 -1.67 11.31
N LEU A 406 -16.48 -0.73 12.18
CA LEU A 406 -17.42 0.19 12.85
C LEU A 406 -17.89 1.30 11.89
N SER A 407 -17.01 1.76 11.00
CA SER A 407 -17.31 2.79 10.00
C SER A 407 -18.01 2.28 8.73
N THR A 408 -18.28 0.97 8.66
CA THR A 408 -18.95 0.33 7.51
C THR A 408 -20.44 0.10 7.71
N ASP A 409 -20.93 0.24 8.94
CA ASP A 409 -22.33 0.05 9.29
C ASP A 409 -23.09 1.38 9.19
N PRO A 410 -23.98 1.57 8.20
CA PRO A 410 -24.78 2.79 8.06
C PRO A 410 -25.85 2.93 9.15
N GLU A 411 -26.25 1.83 9.79
CA GLU A 411 -27.33 1.81 10.80
C GLU A 411 -26.81 2.05 12.21
N ARG A 412 -25.49 2.04 12.40
CA ARG A 412 -24.86 2.26 13.71
C ARG A 412 -25.28 3.65 14.26
N PRO A 413 -26.01 3.70 15.37
CA PRO A 413 -26.34 4.96 16.00
C PRO A 413 -25.08 5.57 16.66
N PRO A 414 -25.01 6.90 16.80
CA PRO A 414 -23.96 7.51 17.61
C PRO A 414 -24.08 7.04 19.08
N PRO A 415 -22.97 7.00 19.84
CA PRO A 415 -23.01 6.62 21.26
C PRO A 415 -24.02 7.48 22.03
N PRO A 416 -24.82 6.91 22.94
CA PRO A 416 -25.88 7.65 23.64
C PRO A 416 -25.40 8.91 24.36
N GLU A 417 -24.16 8.90 24.85
CA GLU A 417 -23.55 10.03 25.58
C GLU A 417 -22.90 11.07 24.66
N SER A 418 -22.83 10.80 23.36
CA SER A 418 -22.22 11.72 22.40
C SER A 418 -23.06 12.98 22.18
N LEU A 419 -22.41 14.08 21.81
CA LEU A 419 -23.10 15.31 21.44
C LEU A 419 -24.06 15.09 20.25
N GLN A 420 -23.67 14.23 19.32
CA GLN A 420 -24.43 13.89 18.13
C GLN A 420 -25.73 13.15 18.47
N ALA A 421 -25.71 12.23 19.43
CA ALA A 421 -26.93 11.60 19.93
C ALA A 421 -27.88 12.65 20.54
N ASN A 422 -27.35 13.57 21.35
CA ASN A 422 -28.13 14.68 21.92
C ASN A 422 -28.70 15.63 20.84
N ILE A 423 -27.93 15.89 19.79
CA ILE A 423 -28.36 16.68 18.62
C ILE A 423 -29.52 15.99 17.90
N LEU A 424 -29.41 14.68 17.63
CA LEU A 424 -30.45 13.92 16.95
C LEU A 424 -31.72 13.79 17.79
N ALA A 425 -31.59 13.82 19.11
CA ALA A 425 -32.71 13.83 20.06
C ALA A 425 -33.36 15.22 20.25
N ALA A 426 -32.82 16.28 19.65
CA ALA A 426 -33.36 17.63 19.81
C ALA A 426 -34.80 17.72 19.26
N PRO A 427 -35.78 18.24 20.03
CA PRO A 427 -37.18 18.26 19.63
C PRO A 427 -37.47 19.27 18.50
N ASN A 428 -36.61 20.28 18.34
CA ASN A 428 -36.79 21.35 17.37
C ASN A 428 -35.45 22.03 17.00
N TYR A 429 -35.47 22.83 15.93
CA TYR A 429 -34.29 23.53 15.41
C TYR A 429 -33.62 24.49 16.42
N PRO A 430 -34.35 25.27 17.25
CA PRO A 430 -33.73 26.06 18.32
C PRO A 430 -32.91 25.24 19.32
N SER A 431 -33.44 24.09 19.76
CA SER A 431 -32.73 23.19 20.69
C SER A 431 -31.47 22.60 20.04
N PHE A 432 -31.57 22.22 18.76
CA PHE A 432 -30.44 21.76 17.95
C PHE A 432 -29.34 22.84 17.85
N THR A 433 -29.69 24.05 17.42
CA THR A 433 -28.70 25.13 17.25
C THR A 433 -28.01 25.50 18.57
N ALA A 434 -28.73 25.46 19.70
CA ALA A 434 -28.16 25.66 21.03
C ALA A 434 -27.09 24.61 21.39
N LEU A 435 -27.29 23.35 21.00
CA LEU A 435 -26.31 22.27 21.22
C LEU A 435 -25.10 22.41 20.30
N VAL A 436 -25.33 22.66 19.02
CA VAL A 436 -24.25 22.73 18.02
C VAL A 436 -23.34 23.94 18.25
N ARG A 437 -23.90 25.08 18.66
CA ARG A 437 -23.12 26.30 18.96
C ARG A 437 -22.14 26.14 20.11
N LYS A 438 -22.39 25.23 21.06
CA LYS A 438 -21.42 24.93 22.13
C LYS A 438 -20.10 24.37 21.61
N ARG A 439 -20.06 23.90 20.35
CA ARG A 439 -18.85 23.42 19.67
C ARG A 439 -18.39 24.35 18.55
N GLU A 440 -18.99 25.53 18.40
CA GLU A 440 -18.66 26.48 17.34
C GLU A 440 -18.79 25.91 15.92
N ALA A 441 -19.56 24.82 15.75
CA ALA A 441 -19.72 24.21 14.44
C ALA A 441 -20.67 25.03 13.56
N LYS A 442 -20.30 25.15 12.29
CA LYS A 442 -21.06 25.90 11.27
C LYS A 442 -21.90 24.99 10.40
N TRP A 443 -21.58 23.69 10.38
CA TRP A 443 -22.26 22.70 9.54
C TRP A 443 -22.57 21.45 10.34
N PHE A 444 -23.74 20.87 10.06
CA PHE A 444 -24.13 19.56 10.55
C PHE A 444 -24.41 18.63 9.36
N PHE A 445 -23.71 17.50 9.33
CA PHE A 445 -23.84 16.45 8.33
C PHE A 445 -24.51 15.22 8.93
N LEU A 446 -25.57 14.73 8.27
CA LEU A 446 -26.31 13.55 8.70
C LEU A 446 -26.45 12.56 7.54
N TYR A 447 -26.10 11.30 7.82
CA TYR A 447 -26.56 10.15 7.06
C TYR A 447 -27.67 9.46 7.87
N ALA A 448 -28.89 9.45 7.35
CA ALA A 448 -30.09 8.93 7.99
C ALA A 448 -30.59 7.68 7.26
N VAL A 449 -30.67 6.56 7.97
CA VAL A 449 -31.26 5.31 7.47
C VAL A 449 -32.79 5.32 7.60
N ALA A 450 -33.30 6.07 8.58
CA ALA A 450 -34.73 6.32 8.78
C ALA A 450 -35.07 7.79 8.48
N PRO A 451 -36.34 8.14 8.19
CA PRO A 451 -36.75 9.53 8.04
C PRO A 451 -36.34 10.34 9.27
N PRO A 452 -35.54 11.42 9.11
CA PRO A 452 -35.09 12.21 10.26
C PRO A 452 -36.25 13.02 10.86
N ALA A 453 -36.01 13.72 11.96
CA ALA A 453 -36.99 14.67 12.51
C ALA A 453 -37.42 15.70 11.44
N ALA A 454 -38.67 16.14 11.48
CA ALA A 454 -39.22 17.08 10.48
C ALA A 454 -38.38 18.35 10.36
N TRP A 455 -37.91 18.89 11.50
CA TRP A 455 -37.08 20.08 11.52
C TRP A 455 -35.74 19.90 10.79
N ILE A 456 -35.16 18.69 10.73
CA ILE A 456 -33.92 18.46 9.97
C ILE A 456 -34.20 18.60 8.48
N ARG A 457 -35.31 18.04 7.99
CA ARG A 457 -35.70 18.16 6.58
C ARG A 457 -36.02 19.60 6.20
N GLU A 458 -36.77 20.29 7.06
CA GLU A 458 -37.20 21.68 6.82
C GLU A 458 -36.03 22.68 6.83
N ASN A 459 -34.95 22.37 7.55
CA ASN A 459 -33.81 23.28 7.71
C ASN A 459 -32.54 22.82 6.96
N SER A 460 -32.57 21.69 6.25
CA SER A 460 -31.44 21.25 5.42
C SER A 460 -31.34 22.06 4.13
N VAL A 461 -30.13 22.52 3.77
CA VAL A 461 -29.85 23.20 2.49
C VAL A 461 -29.55 22.24 1.35
N TRP A 462 -29.18 21.02 1.68
CA TRP A 462 -28.93 19.97 0.71
C TRP A 462 -29.43 18.64 1.28
N HIS A 463 -30.13 17.87 0.45
CA HIS A 463 -30.50 16.50 0.77
C HIS A 463 -30.64 15.61 -0.47
N ASP A 464 -30.27 14.34 -0.34
CA ASP A 464 -30.45 13.30 -1.37
C ASP A 464 -31.11 12.06 -0.74
N GLY A 465 -32.30 12.28 -0.16
CA GLY A 465 -33.11 11.25 0.51
C GLY A 465 -32.58 10.79 1.87
N ARG A 466 -31.35 10.28 1.92
CA ARG A 466 -30.69 9.75 3.13
C ARG A 466 -29.65 10.69 3.71
N ILE A 467 -29.15 11.65 2.95
CA ILE A 467 -28.09 12.53 3.43
C ILE A 467 -28.66 13.94 3.55
N PHE A 468 -28.33 14.63 4.65
CA PHE A 468 -28.83 15.96 4.97
C PHE A 468 -27.67 16.83 5.44
N ILE A 469 -27.62 18.07 4.92
CA ILE A 469 -26.68 19.09 5.38
C ILE A 469 -27.47 20.28 5.92
N VAL A 470 -27.23 20.63 7.18
CA VAL A 470 -27.91 21.72 7.86
C VAL A 470 -26.87 22.80 8.20
N PRO A 471 -27.01 24.04 7.68
CA PRO A 471 -26.16 25.14 8.09
C PRO A 471 -26.58 25.60 9.48
N VAL A 472 -25.61 25.90 10.33
CA VAL A 472 -25.86 26.44 11.67
C VAL A 472 -25.84 27.96 11.53
N VAL A 473 -26.94 28.50 11.03
CA VAL A 473 -27.07 29.95 10.81
C VAL A 473 -27.01 30.64 12.18
N GLU A 474 -26.10 31.60 12.34
CA GLU A 474 -26.19 32.55 13.45
C GLU A 474 -27.56 33.21 13.35
N PRO A 475 -28.33 33.35 14.45
CA PRO A 475 -29.57 34.08 14.35
C PRO A 475 -29.15 35.42 13.78
N ALA A 476 -29.70 35.81 12.62
CA ALA A 476 -29.41 37.11 12.06
C ALA A 476 -29.65 38.05 13.22
N SER A 477 -28.55 38.57 13.81
CA SER A 477 -28.67 39.42 14.97
C SER A 477 -29.66 40.45 14.49
N THR A 478 -30.76 40.62 15.21
CA THR A 478 -31.65 41.75 15.06
C THR A 478 -30.79 43.02 15.20
N LYS A 479 -30.04 43.36 14.14
CA LYS A 479 -29.88 44.70 13.60
C LYS A 479 -31.29 44.98 13.07
N ARG A 480 -32.31 45.24 13.90
CA ARG A 480 -32.48 46.55 14.54
C ARG A 480 -31.57 47.57 13.87
N GLU A 481 -31.96 47.94 12.65
CA GLU A 481 -32.62 49.24 12.49
C GLU A 481 -32.95 49.88 13.85
N GLN A 482 -31.97 50.57 14.44
CA GLN A 482 -32.18 51.56 15.49
C GLN A 482 -30.92 52.42 15.60
N GLY A 483 -30.96 53.57 14.91
CA GLY A 483 -29.95 54.63 14.95
C GLY A 483 -29.36 54.86 13.55
N ARG A 484 -30.08 55.57 12.67
CA ARG A 484 -29.94 57.02 12.42
C ARG A 484 -28.63 57.39 11.75
#